data_AF-I7GID9-F1
#
_entry.id   AF-I7GID9-F1
#
_cell.length_a   1.000
_cell.length_b   1.000
_cell.length_c   1.000
_cell.angle_alpha   90.00
_cell.angle_beta   90.00
_cell.angle_gamma   90.00
#
_symmetry.space_group_name_H-M   'P 1'
#
loop_
_entity.id
_entity.type
_entity.pdbx_description
1 polymer ?
#
loop_
_entity_poly.entity_id
_entity_poly.type
_entity_poly.pdbx_seq_one_letter_code
_entity_poly.pdbx_strand_id
1 'polypeptide(L)'
;MKLTFQQVYSDCKKNRGTYGTLHLENSFDISDYLNINEHTASISSELESLKVNLNIFLLGAAGRKSLQDFAACGIDRMNYDTYLAQTGKSPAGVNLLSFAYDLEAKANSLPPGNLRNSLKRDAQTIKTIHQQRVLPIEQSLSTLYQSVKILQRTGNGLLERVNRILASLDFAQNFITNNISSVIIEETKKYRKTIIGYFEHYMQWIEFSISEKVASCKPVATALDTAVDVFLCSYIIDPLNLFWFGIGKATVFLLPALIFAVKLAKYYRRMDSEDVYDDPSH
;
A
#
# COMPACT_ATOMS: atom_id res chain seq x y z
N MET A 1 -9.53 -35.98 -32.88
CA MET A 1 -10.88 -35.58 -32.44
C MET A 1 -11.63 -35.02 -33.64
N LYS A 2 -12.87 -35.43 -33.93
CA LYS A 2 -13.61 -34.91 -35.10
C LYS A 2 -14.37 -33.66 -34.70
N LEU A 3 -13.89 -32.50 -35.13
CA LEU A 3 -14.60 -31.22 -35.00
C LEU A 3 -15.94 -31.33 -35.77
N THR A 4 -17.05 -31.00 -35.12
CA THR A 4 -18.35 -30.92 -35.80
C THR A 4 -18.72 -29.46 -36.06
N PHE A 5 -19.35 -29.20 -37.20
CA PHE A 5 -19.83 -27.85 -37.54
C PHE A 5 -20.78 -27.29 -36.48
N GLN A 6 -21.67 -28.12 -35.93
CA GLN A 6 -22.61 -27.72 -34.88
C GLN A 6 -21.89 -27.22 -33.61
N GLN A 7 -20.84 -27.92 -33.18
CA GLN A 7 -20.07 -27.53 -32.01
C GLN A 7 -19.31 -26.21 -32.23
N VAL A 8 -18.63 -26.09 -33.38
CA VAL A 8 -17.92 -24.86 -33.76
C VAL A 8 -18.88 -23.68 -33.82
N TYR A 9 -20.02 -23.84 -34.49
CA TYR A 9 -21.03 -22.81 -34.62
C TYR A 9 -21.61 -22.41 -33.24
N SER A 10 -21.89 -23.39 -32.36
CA SER A 10 -22.38 -23.12 -31.00
C SER A 10 -21.38 -22.33 -30.16
N ASP A 11 -20.11 -22.70 -30.20
CA ASP A 11 -19.03 -22.03 -29.48
C ASP A 11 -18.77 -20.62 -30.01
N CYS A 12 -18.83 -20.44 -31.34
CA CYS A 12 -18.75 -19.11 -31.95
C CYS A 12 -19.92 -18.21 -31.56
N LYS A 13 -21.14 -18.75 -31.47
CA LYS A 13 -22.31 -17.99 -31.00
C LYS A 13 -22.15 -17.54 -29.55
N LYS A 14 -21.44 -18.31 -28.72
CA LYS A 14 -21.07 -17.97 -27.33
C LYS A 14 -19.87 -17.02 -27.22
N ASN A 15 -19.37 -16.47 -28.33
CA ASN A 15 -18.22 -15.56 -28.35
C ASN A 15 -16.89 -16.18 -27.90
N ARG A 16 -16.76 -17.50 -28.01
CA ARG A 16 -15.53 -18.21 -27.69
C ARG A 16 -14.40 -17.84 -28.65
N GLY A 17 -13.17 -17.88 -28.15
CA GLY A 17 -11.95 -17.72 -28.94
C GLY A 17 -11.80 -18.81 -30.00
N THR A 18 -11.20 -18.47 -31.13
CA THR A 18 -10.97 -19.41 -32.25
C THR A 18 -10.06 -20.57 -31.87
N TYR A 19 -9.04 -20.32 -31.03
CA TYR A 19 -8.11 -21.36 -30.60
C TYR A 19 -8.83 -22.52 -29.90
N GLY A 20 -9.60 -22.24 -28.84
CA GLY A 20 -10.37 -23.26 -28.13
C GLY A 20 -11.56 -23.82 -28.92
N THR A 21 -12.15 -23.02 -29.82
CA THR A 21 -13.28 -23.48 -30.65
C THR A 21 -12.85 -24.47 -31.73
N LEU A 22 -11.68 -24.25 -32.33
CA LEU A 22 -11.13 -25.11 -33.38
C LEU A 22 -10.26 -26.24 -32.84
N HIS A 23 -10.17 -26.36 -31.52
CA HIS A 23 -9.35 -27.35 -30.84
C HIS A 23 -7.89 -27.33 -31.32
N LEU A 24 -7.33 -26.12 -31.51
CA LEU A 24 -6.00 -25.91 -32.09
C LEU A 24 -4.88 -26.45 -31.18
N GLU A 25 -5.15 -26.70 -29.91
CA GLU A 25 -4.25 -27.38 -28.98
C GLU A 25 -3.76 -28.74 -29.51
N ASN A 26 -4.53 -29.41 -30.37
CA ASN A 26 -4.12 -30.69 -30.97
C ASN A 26 -3.05 -30.56 -32.06
N SER A 27 -2.83 -29.34 -32.59
CA SER A 27 -1.89 -29.06 -33.68
C SER A 27 -0.76 -28.12 -33.26
N PHE A 28 -1.06 -27.19 -32.37
CA PHE A 28 -0.10 -26.24 -31.81
C PHE A 28 -0.42 -26.05 -30.34
N ASP A 29 0.34 -26.71 -29.47
CA ASP A 29 0.19 -26.56 -28.02
C ASP A 29 0.93 -25.30 -27.55
N ILE A 30 0.19 -24.35 -26.99
CA ILE A 30 0.72 -23.10 -26.46
C ILE A 30 1.24 -23.28 -25.04
N SER A 31 0.76 -24.28 -24.30
CA SER A 31 1.14 -24.51 -22.90
C SER A 31 2.64 -24.84 -22.78
N ASP A 32 3.24 -25.45 -23.81
CA ASP A 32 4.68 -25.70 -23.89
C ASP A 32 5.51 -24.39 -23.88
N TYR A 33 5.02 -23.34 -24.54
CA TYR A 33 5.71 -22.03 -24.62
C TYR A 33 5.39 -21.10 -23.44
N LEU A 34 4.37 -21.42 -22.65
CA LEU A 34 3.96 -20.65 -21.47
C LEU A 34 4.46 -21.27 -20.17
N ASN A 35 5.38 -22.23 -20.24
CA ASN A 35 5.93 -22.90 -19.08
C ASN A 35 6.75 -21.93 -18.21
N ILE A 36 6.16 -21.52 -17.08
CA ILE A 36 6.74 -20.56 -16.14
C ILE A 36 8.08 -21.03 -15.58
N ASN A 37 8.30 -22.34 -15.45
CA ASN A 37 9.53 -22.88 -14.87
C ASN A 37 10.77 -22.51 -15.70
N GLU A 38 10.65 -22.48 -17.04
CA GLU A 38 11.76 -22.09 -17.91
C GLU A 38 12.12 -20.61 -17.74
N HIS A 39 11.12 -19.77 -17.51
CA HIS A 39 11.30 -18.32 -17.38
C HIS A 39 11.68 -17.86 -15.96
N THR A 40 11.36 -18.65 -14.93
CA THR A 40 11.59 -18.29 -13.52
C THR A 40 12.74 -19.07 -12.86
N ALA A 41 13.32 -20.06 -13.56
CA ALA A 41 14.46 -20.82 -13.06
C ALA A 41 15.67 -19.94 -12.74
N SER A 42 16.02 -18.99 -13.62
CA SER A 42 17.16 -18.08 -13.40
C SER A 42 16.93 -17.23 -12.15
N ILE A 43 15.75 -16.60 -12.04
CA ILE A 43 15.36 -15.76 -10.90
C ILE A 43 15.39 -16.56 -9.60
N SER A 44 14.90 -17.80 -9.63
CA SER A 44 14.92 -18.69 -8.47
C SER A 44 16.33 -19.02 -8.04
N SER A 45 17.20 -19.37 -9.00
CA SER A 45 18.59 -19.76 -8.73
C SER A 45 19.43 -18.59 -8.20
N GLU A 46 19.28 -17.39 -8.75
CA GLU A 46 20.00 -16.20 -8.31
C GLU A 46 19.61 -15.84 -6.88
N LEU A 47 18.31 -15.83 -6.58
CA LEU A 47 17.80 -15.49 -5.24
C LEU A 47 18.10 -16.58 -4.19
N GLU A 48 18.22 -17.85 -4.58
CA GLU A 48 18.67 -18.93 -3.69
C GLU A 48 20.17 -18.89 -3.41
N SER A 49 20.96 -18.45 -4.39
CA SER A 49 22.41 -18.33 -4.26
C SER A 49 22.86 -17.12 -3.42
N LEU A 50 21.93 -16.27 -3.00
CA LEU A 50 22.21 -15.06 -2.24
C LEU A 50 22.90 -15.39 -0.91
N LYS A 51 24.20 -15.06 -0.83
CA LYS A 51 24.98 -15.14 0.40
C LYS A 51 25.04 -13.77 1.05
N VAL A 52 24.38 -13.64 2.20
CA VAL A 52 24.36 -12.39 2.97
C VAL A 52 25.45 -12.44 4.04
N ASN A 53 26.50 -11.63 3.85
CA ASN A 53 27.53 -11.41 4.85
C ASN A 53 27.54 -9.93 5.25
N LEU A 54 27.14 -9.65 6.49
CA LEU A 54 27.09 -8.29 7.04
C LEU A 54 28.16 -8.16 8.12
N ASN A 55 29.20 -7.39 7.83
CA ASN A 55 30.23 -7.03 8.80
C ASN A 55 29.99 -5.62 9.34
N ILE A 56 28.90 -5.46 10.08
CA ILE A 56 28.52 -4.18 10.71
C ILE A 56 28.90 -4.25 12.18
N PHE A 57 29.57 -3.21 12.65
CA PHE A 57 30.05 -3.12 14.02
C PHE A 57 29.58 -1.80 14.64
N LEU A 58 28.76 -1.89 15.69
CA LEU A 58 28.05 -0.74 16.26
C LEU A 58 28.91 0.07 17.22
N LEU A 59 29.69 -0.58 18.08
CA LEU A 59 30.52 0.11 19.07
C LEU A 59 31.82 -0.63 19.37
N GLY A 60 32.94 0.07 19.16
CA GLY A 60 34.30 -0.35 19.51
C GLY A 60 34.50 -0.72 20.96
N ALA A 61 35.47 -1.62 21.19
CA ALA A 61 35.98 -1.88 22.53
C ALA A 61 36.46 -0.59 23.21
N ALA A 62 37.12 0.31 22.47
CA ALA A 62 37.51 1.63 22.96
C ALA A 62 36.30 2.48 23.37
N GLY A 63 35.28 2.60 22.50
CA GLY A 63 34.06 3.36 22.81
C GLY A 63 33.27 2.77 23.98
N ARG A 64 33.17 1.44 24.05
CA ARG A 64 32.56 0.72 25.17
C ARG A 64 33.29 0.99 26.48
N LYS A 65 34.63 0.96 26.46
CA LYS A 65 35.45 1.29 27.62
C LYS A 65 35.24 2.75 28.04
N SER A 66 35.22 3.70 27.10
CA SER A 66 34.95 5.11 27.41
C SER A 66 33.58 5.30 28.06
N LEU A 67 32.54 4.60 27.61
CA LEU A 67 31.22 4.64 28.25
C LEU A 67 31.24 4.04 29.66
N GLN A 68 31.92 2.91 29.84
CA GLN A 68 32.07 2.28 31.16
C GLN A 68 32.86 3.18 32.13
N ASP A 69 33.95 3.79 31.66
CA ASP A 69 34.76 4.71 32.45
C ASP A 69 33.95 5.97 32.80
N PHE A 70 33.13 6.50 31.86
CA PHE A 70 32.20 7.59 32.13
C PHE A 70 31.12 7.21 33.14
N ALA A 71 30.56 6.01 33.05
CA ALA A 71 29.59 5.51 34.02
C ALA A 71 30.22 5.31 35.41
N ALA A 72 31.51 4.97 35.46
CA ALA A 72 32.27 4.74 36.68
C ALA A 72 32.93 6.01 37.26
N CYS A 73 32.73 7.18 36.65
CA CYS A 73 33.37 8.43 37.12
C CYS A 73 32.88 8.90 38.49
N GLY A 74 31.82 8.29 39.03
CA GLY A 74 31.33 8.53 40.39
C GLY A 74 30.49 9.79 40.57
N ILE A 75 30.16 10.51 39.48
CA ILE A 75 29.26 11.69 39.51
C ILE A 75 27.90 11.33 40.12
N ASP A 76 27.38 10.13 39.88
CA ASP A 76 26.11 9.65 40.43
C ASP A 76 26.15 9.41 41.96
N ARG A 77 27.34 9.26 42.54
CA ARG A 77 27.56 8.90 43.95
C ARG A 77 28.14 10.04 44.80
N MET A 78 28.29 11.23 44.23
CA MET A 78 28.78 12.39 44.99
C MET A 78 27.81 12.74 46.13
N ASN A 79 28.35 13.18 47.26
CA ASN A 79 27.54 13.66 48.39
C ASN A 79 27.04 15.09 48.12
N TYR A 80 26.04 15.20 47.24
CA TYR A 80 25.43 16.46 46.83
C TYR A 80 24.88 17.26 48.02
N ASP A 81 24.32 16.57 49.02
CA ASP A 81 23.76 17.22 50.22
C ASP A 81 24.81 18.01 50.98
N THR A 82 26.05 17.50 51.08
CA THR A 82 27.15 18.22 51.71
C THR A 82 27.51 19.49 50.95
N TYR A 83 27.61 19.43 49.63
CA TYR A 83 27.91 20.60 48.81
C TYR A 83 26.79 21.65 48.90
N LEU A 84 25.53 21.21 48.83
CA LEU A 84 24.37 22.09 48.97
C LEU A 84 24.31 22.73 50.37
N ALA A 85 24.64 21.99 51.42
CA ALA A 85 24.68 22.53 52.79
C ALA A 85 25.75 23.62 52.96
N GLN A 86 26.92 23.50 52.30
CA GLN A 86 27.94 24.56 52.34
C GLN A 86 27.50 25.81 51.58
N THR A 87 26.77 25.67 50.47
CA THR A 87 26.27 26.83 49.72
C THR A 87 25.21 27.65 50.46
N GLY A 88 24.53 27.06 51.46
CA GLY A 88 23.56 27.75 52.29
C GLY A 88 24.16 28.55 53.46
N LYS A 89 25.48 28.50 53.68
CA LYS A 89 26.13 29.23 54.77
C LYS A 89 26.42 30.67 54.36
N SER A 90 26.19 31.61 55.28
CA SER A 90 26.57 33.01 55.05
C SER A 90 28.10 33.13 54.94
N PRO A 91 28.63 33.96 54.01
CA PRO A 91 30.07 34.17 53.87
C PRO A 91 30.73 34.83 55.09
N ALA A 92 29.94 35.52 55.93
CA ALA A 92 30.39 36.17 57.15
C ALA A 92 29.68 35.56 58.36
N GLY A 93 30.39 35.40 59.47
CA GLY A 93 29.81 34.90 60.73
C GLY A 93 28.85 35.89 61.40
N VAL A 94 28.85 37.15 60.97
CA VAL A 94 27.97 38.22 61.46
C VAL A 94 27.48 39.07 60.29
N ASN A 95 26.36 39.77 60.49
CA ASN A 95 25.89 40.75 59.53
C ASN A 95 26.81 41.98 59.58
N LEU A 96 27.69 42.11 58.57
CA LEU A 96 28.66 43.20 58.49
C LEU A 96 28.02 44.59 58.40
N LEU A 97 26.84 44.70 57.76
CA LEU A 97 26.11 45.96 57.66
C LEU A 97 25.60 46.40 59.03
N SER A 98 24.91 45.52 59.76
CA SER A 98 24.40 45.85 61.10
C SER A 98 25.55 46.20 62.04
N PHE A 99 26.64 45.42 62.00
CA PHE A 99 27.83 45.70 62.80
C PHE A 99 28.45 47.06 62.45
N ALA A 100 28.53 47.42 61.16
CA ALA A 100 29.02 48.73 60.74
C ALA A 100 28.11 49.87 61.19
N TYR A 101 26.78 49.70 61.15
CA TYR A 101 25.82 50.72 61.63
C TYR A 101 25.91 50.91 63.15
N ASP A 102 26.02 49.82 63.91
CA ASP A 102 26.19 49.88 65.37
C ASP A 102 27.51 50.56 65.76
N LEU A 103 28.60 50.25 65.03
CA LEU A 103 29.91 50.85 65.22
C LEU A 103 29.89 52.36 64.94
N GLU A 104 29.22 52.76 63.86
CA GLU A 104 29.05 54.17 63.50
C GLU A 104 28.18 54.93 64.51
N ALA A 105 27.09 54.32 64.99
CA ALA A 105 26.23 54.88 66.03
C ALA A 105 27.00 55.12 67.34
N LYS A 106 27.82 54.14 67.76
CA LYS A 106 28.72 54.29 68.92
C LYS A 106 29.81 55.33 68.68
N ALA A 107 30.34 55.45 67.46
CA ALA A 107 31.29 56.50 67.14
C ALA A 107 30.65 57.90 67.23
N ASN A 108 29.38 58.05 66.84
CA ASN A 108 28.66 59.32 66.87
C ASN A 108 28.40 59.85 68.28
N SER A 109 28.31 58.99 69.30
CA SER A 109 28.14 59.41 70.70
C SER A 109 29.45 59.83 71.37
N LEU A 110 30.61 59.59 70.75
CA LEU A 110 31.91 59.99 71.28
C LEU A 110 32.20 61.47 71.02
N PRO A 111 32.95 62.15 71.92
CA PRO A 111 33.41 63.50 71.68
C PRO A 111 34.29 63.58 70.42
N PRO A 112 34.38 64.76 69.77
CA PRO A 112 35.23 64.96 68.61
C PRO A 112 36.69 64.58 68.90
N GLY A 113 37.26 63.71 68.07
CA GLY A 113 38.64 63.27 68.23
C GLY A 113 39.04 62.15 67.26
N ASN A 114 40.30 61.75 67.36
CA ASN A 114 40.91 60.74 66.49
C ASN A 114 40.20 59.38 66.59
N LEU A 115 39.79 58.97 67.80
CA LEU A 115 39.09 57.71 68.02
C LEU A 115 37.75 57.66 67.28
N ARG A 116 36.93 58.72 67.38
CA ARG A 116 35.66 58.84 66.66
C ARG A 116 35.86 58.71 65.15
N ASN A 117 36.85 59.43 64.61
CA ASN A 117 37.12 59.43 63.18
C ASN A 117 37.66 58.07 62.70
N SER A 118 38.45 57.37 63.52
CA SER A 118 38.93 56.02 63.20
C SER A 118 37.78 55.02 63.15
N LEU A 119 36.91 55.00 64.17
CA LEU A 119 35.77 54.08 64.22
C LEU A 119 34.79 54.29 63.05
N LYS A 120 34.58 55.54 62.62
CA LYS A 120 33.81 55.85 61.40
C LYS A 120 34.47 55.31 60.14
N ARG A 121 35.81 55.43 60.03
CA ARG A 121 36.57 54.87 58.89
C ARG A 121 36.49 53.36 58.86
N ASP A 122 36.56 52.70 60.01
CA ASP A 122 36.45 51.24 60.13
C ASP A 122 35.04 50.78 59.76
N ALA A 123 33.99 51.46 60.25
CA ALA A 123 32.61 51.22 59.85
C ALA A 123 32.42 51.34 58.34
N GLN A 124 32.99 52.37 57.72
CA GLN A 124 32.94 52.55 56.27
C GLN A 124 33.70 51.44 55.53
N THR A 125 34.87 51.03 56.04
CA THR A 125 35.65 49.92 55.49
C THR A 125 34.86 48.61 55.54
N ILE A 126 34.15 48.34 56.64
CA ILE A 126 33.28 47.16 56.79
C ILE A 126 32.13 47.19 55.77
N LYS A 127 31.50 48.35 55.54
CA LYS A 127 30.47 48.51 54.49
C LYS A 127 31.05 48.23 53.11
N THR A 128 32.25 48.72 52.81
CA THR A 128 32.95 48.44 51.55
C THR A 128 33.28 46.96 51.40
N ILE A 129 33.75 46.28 52.45
CA ILE A 129 34.00 44.82 52.43
C ILE A 129 32.70 44.06 52.14
N HIS A 130 31.58 44.45 52.77
CA HIS A 130 30.29 43.82 52.51
C HIS A 130 29.90 43.95 51.03
N GLN A 131 29.99 45.16 50.46
CA GLN A 131 29.62 45.41 49.07
C GLN A 131 30.55 44.74 48.05
N GLN A 132 31.87 44.79 48.28
CA GLN A 132 32.86 44.35 47.31
C GLN A 132 33.25 42.86 47.45
N ARG A 133 32.98 42.23 48.59
CA ARG A 133 33.39 40.85 48.87
C ARG A 133 32.21 39.96 49.23
N VAL A 134 31.39 40.35 50.19
CA VAL A 134 30.29 39.48 50.67
C VAL A 134 29.22 39.29 49.58
N LEU A 135 28.71 40.38 48.99
CA LEU A 135 27.67 40.28 47.96
C LEU A 135 28.09 39.44 46.73
N PRO A 136 29.31 39.60 46.14
CA PRO A 136 29.76 38.74 45.06
C PRO A 136 29.92 37.26 45.45
N ILE A 137 30.32 36.98 46.70
CA ILE A 137 30.41 35.60 47.20
C ILE A 137 29.00 35.01 47.33
N GLU A 138 28.02 35.75 47.88
CA GLU A 138 26.63 35.29 47.98
C GLU A 138 26.03 34.97 46.60
N GLN A 139 26.29 35.81 45.60
CA GLN A 139 25.90 35.55 44.21
C GLN A 139 26.55 34.26 43.67
N SER A 140 27.85 34.10 43.90
CA SER A 140 28.59 32.91 43.47
C SER A 140 28.10 31.63 44.16
N LEU A 141 27.75 31.69 45.45
CA LEU A 141 27.16 30.57 46.19
C LEU A 141 25.78 30.20 45.65
N SER A 142 24.96 31.19 45.28
CA SER A 142 23.67 30.95 44.62
C SER A 142 23.84 30.26 43.27
N THR A 143 24.79 30.71 42.43
CA THR A 143 25.12 30.03 41.18
C THR A 143 25.61 28.61 41.42
N LEU A 144 26.53 28.42 42.38
CA LEU A 144 27.05 27.10 42.73
C LEU A 144 25.93 26.16 43.20
N TYR A 145 25.00 26.62 44.02
CA TYR A 145 23.82 25.84 44.43
C TYR A 145 23.03 25.33 43.23
N GLN A 146 22.76 26.20 42.26
CA GLN A 146 22.04 25.81 41.04
C GLN A 146 22.84 24.81 40.19
N SER A 147 24.13 25.07 39.97
CA SER A 147 25.01 24.16 39.22
C SER A 147 25.09 22.77 39.87
N VAL A 148 25.21 22.70 41.20
CA VAL A 148 25.24 21.44 41.96
C VAL A 148 23.90 20.71 41.83
N LYS A 149 22.76 21.41 41.90
CA LYS A 149 21.44 20.79 41.67
C LYS A 149 21.26 20.25 40.25
N ILE A 150 21.73 20.98 39.24
CA ILE A 150 21.68 20.51 37.85
C ILE A 150 22.56 19.27 37.69
N LEU A 151 23.77 19.28 38.25
CA LEU A 151 24.67 18.14 38.23
C LEU A 151 24.05 16.92 38.92
N GLN A 152 23.43 17.09 40.09
CA GLN A 152 22.72 16.04 40.82
C GLN A 152 21.63 15.41 39.95
N ARG A 153 20.78 16.22 39.30
CA ARG A 153 19.69 15.74 38.44
C ARG A 153 20.20 15.01 37.20
N THR A 154 21.24 15.55 36.56
CA THR A 154 21.80 15.02 35.31
C THR A 154 22.62 13.75 35.55
N GLY A 155 23.38 13.71 36.65
CA GLY A 155 24.19 12.56 37.05
C GLY A 155 23.38 11.42 37.66
N ASN A 156 22.17 11.69 38.16
CA ASN A 156 21.35 10.65 38.78
C ASN A 156 21.03 9.51 37.80
N GLY A 157 21.33 8.28 38.21
CA GLY A 157 21.12 7.07 37.41
C GLY A 157 22.02 6.98 36.18
N LEU A 158 23.14 7.72 36.12
CA LEU A 158 24.07 7.68 34.99
C LEU A 158 24.57 6.26 34.72
N LEU A 159 25.02 5.56 35.76
CA LEU A 159 25.52 4.19 35.66
C LEU A 159 24.47 3.24 35.06
N GLU A 160 23.24 3.29 35.56
CA GLU A 160 22.14 2.45 35.06
C GLU A 160 21.81 2.75 33.59
N ARG A 161 21.75 4.04 33.22
CA ARG A 161 21.44 4.46 31.84
C ARG A 161 22.51 4.00 30.87
N VAL A 162 23.79 4.17 31.21
CA VAL A 162 24.89 3.71 30.36
C VAL A 162 24.89 2.19 30.22
N ASN A 163 24.67 1.46 31.31
CA ASN A 163 24.59 -0.01 31.26
C ASN A 163 23.42 -0.49 30.38
N ARG A 164 22.25 0.17 30.43
CA ARG A 164 21.14 -0.12 29.51
C ARG A 164 21.52 0.12 28.05
N ILE A 165 22.22 1.22 27.75
CA ILE A 165 22.69 1.51 26.40
C ILE A 165 23.65 0.43 25.92
N LEU A 166 24.62 0.02 26.74
CA LEU A 166 25.57 -1.04 26.41
C LEU A 166 24.88 -2.38 26.17
N ALA A 167 23.87 -2.74 26.98
CA ALA A 167 23.08 -3.95 26.80
C ALA A 167 22.25 -3.91 25.51
N SER A 168 21.61 -2.77 25.19
CA SER A 168 20.90 -2.58 23.93
C SER A 168 21.83 -2.68 22.71
N LEU A 169 23.05 -2.15 22.84
CA LEU A 169 24.08 -2.28 21.80
C LEU A 169 24.53 -3.74 21.63
N ASP A 170 24.69 -4.50 22.71
CA ASP A 170 25.02 -5.93 22.63
C ASP A 170 23.90 -6.71 21.95
N PHE A 171 22.64 -6.44 22.30
CA PHE A 171 21.50 -7.06 21.65
C PHE A 171 21.46 -6.74 20.15
N ALA A 172 21.62 -5.47 19.78
CA ALA A 172 21.62 -5.05 18.39
C ALA A 172 22.81 -5.65 17.60
N GLN A 173 24.00 -5.66 18.19
CA GLN A 173 25.19 -6.27 17.58
C GLN A 173 25.01 -7.78 17.39
N ASN A 174 24.45 -8.47 18.38
CA ASN A 174 24.15 -9.90 18.31
C ASN A 174 23.13 -10.20 17.20
N PHE A 175 22.07 -9.38 17.11
CA PHE A 175 21.08 -9.51 16.05
C PHE A 175 21.69 -9.32 14.65
N ILE A 176 22.53 -8.30 14.48
CA ILE A 176 23.26 -8.03 13.24
C ILE A 176 24.26 -9.14 12.90
N THR A 177 24.88 -9.76 13.89
CA THR A 177 25.92 -10.77 13.63
C THR A 177 25.31 -12.13 13.33
N ASN A 178 24.28 -12.52 14.08
CA ASN A 178 23.78 -13.90 14.09
C ASN A 178 22.41 -14.09 13.44
N ASN A 179 21.55 -13.06 13.42
CA ASN A 179 20.14 -13.24 13.04
C ASN A 179 19.75 -12.51 11.75
N ILE A 180 20.40 -11.38 11.43
CA ILE A 180 19.99 -10.56 10.29
C ILE A 180 20.13 -11.31 8.96
N SER A 181 21.16 -12.15 8.78
CA SER A 181 21.35 -12.91 7.55
C SER A 181 20.21 -13.91 7.32
N SER A 182 19.74 -14.59 8.38
CA SER A 182 18.58 -15.48 8.25
C SER A 182 17.30 -14.71 7.95
N VAL A 183 17.11 -13.53 8.56
CA VAL A 183 15.96 -12.65 8.27
C VAL A 183 15.97 -12.20 6.81
N ILE A 184 17.11 -11.74 6.29
CA ILE A 184 17.22 -11.31 4.89
C ILE A 184 16.96 -12.47 3.94
N ILE A 185 17.50 -13.67 4.22
CA ILE A 185 17.24 -14.86 3.41
C ILE A 185 15.75 -15.23 3.44
N GLU A 186 15.09 -15.16 4.60
CA GLU A 186 13.66 -15.44 4.72
C GLU A 186 12.80 -14.42 3.93
N GLU A 187 13.08 -13.13 4.08
CA GLU A 187 12.39 -12.07 3.33
C GLU A 187 12.65 -12.18 1.82
N THR A 188 13.87 -12.56 1.42
CA THR A 188 14.21 -12.83 0.01
C THR A 188 13.40 -14.01 -0.55
N LYS A 189 13.19 -15.07 0.23
CA LYS A 189 12.32 -16.20 -0.16
C LYS A 189 10.86 -15.78 -0.33
N LYS A 190 10.35 -14.92 0.56
CA LYS A 190 8.99 -14.36 0.44
C LYS A 190 8.86 -13.52 -0.83
N TYR A 191 9.81 -12.61 -1.06
CA TYR A 191 9.87 -11.78 -2.25
C TYR A 191 9.90 -12.61 -3.54
N ARG A 192 10.76 -13.64 -3.58
CA ARG A 192 10.82 -14.60 -4.69
C ARG A 192 9.45 -15.23 -4.95
N LYS A 193 8.80 -15.77 -3.92
CA LYS A 193 7.48 -16.41 -4.05
C LYS A 193 6.44 -15.44 -4.61
N THR A 194 6.46 -14.19 -4.16
CA THR A 194 5.57 -13.14 -4.67
C THR A 194 5.81 -12.84 -6.15
N ILE A 195 7.07 -12.67 -6.56
CA ILE A 195 7.39 -12.42 -7.98
C ILE A 195 6.99 -13.59 -8.85
N ILE A 196 7.37 -14.81 -8.48
CA ILE A 196 7.01 -16.02 -9.24
C ILE A 196 5.49 -16.14 -9.33
N GLY A 197 4.78 -15.90 -8.23
CA GLY A 197 3.31 -15.92 -8.23
C GLY A 197 2.69 -14.90 -9.20
N TYR A 198 3.28 -13.71 -9.35
CA TYR A 198 2.82 -12.75 -10.37
C TYR A 198 3.04 -13.26 -11.80
N PHE A 199 4.21 -13.86 -12.07
CA PHE A 199 4.47 -14.47 -13.38
C PHE A 199 3.53 -15.64 -13.66
N GLU A 200 3.29 -16.52 -12.67
CA GLU A 200 2.35 -17.64 -12.79
C GLU A 200 0.94 -17.15 -13.14
N HIS A 201 0.42 -16.18 -12.39
CA HIS A 201 -0.90 -15.60 -12.65
C HIS A 201 -0.99 -14.95 -14.04
N TYR A 202 0.06 -14.25 -14.45
CA TYR A 202 0.09 -13.60 -15.76
C TYR A 202 0.10 -14.62 -16.90
N MET A 203 0.90 -15.69 -16.80
CA MET A 203 0.94 -16.73 -17.82
C MET A 203 -0.37 -17.52 -17.90
N GLN A 204 -0.98 -17.85 -16.75
CA GLN A 204 -2.33 -18.45 -16.72
C GLN A 204 -3.38 -17.55 -17.38
N TRP A 205 -3.28 -16.23 -17.15
CA TRP A 205 -4.17 -15.27 -17.80
C TRP A 205 -3.94 -15.21 -19.32
N ILE A 206 -2.69 -15.31 -19.79
CA ILE A 206 -2.36 -15.39 -21.22
C ILE A 206 -2.97 -16.66 -21.83
N GLU A 207 -2.73 -17.82 -21.23
CA GLU A 207 -3.24 -19.12 -21.71
C GLU A 207 -4.77 -19.09 -21.84
N PHE A 208 -5.46 -18.62 -20.80
CA PHE A 208 -6.90 -18.44 -20.83
C PHE A 208 -7.35 -17.43 -21.89
N SER A 209 -6.66 -16.30 -22.01
CA SER A 209 -7.01 -15.27 -22.97
C SER A 209 -6.88 -15.78 -24.40
N ILE A 210 -5.79 -16.48 -24.74
CA ILE A 210 -5.59 -17.06 -26.07
C ILE A 210 -6.66 -18.11 -26.37
N SER A 211 -6.94 -18.99 -25.40
CA SER A 211 -7.88 -20.09 -25.59
C SER A 211 -9.33 -19.61 -25.75
N GLU A 212 -9.75 -18.64 -24.94
CA GLU A 212 -11.17 -18.32 -24.77
C GLU A 212 -11.58 -16.93 -25.28
N LYS A 213 -10.66 -15.96 -25.39
CA LYS A 213 -11.01 -14.54 -25.63
C LYS A 213 -10.38 -13.92 -26.88
N VAL A 214 -9.18 -14.34 -27.24
CA VAL A 214 -8.46 -13.81 -28.41
C VAL A 214 -9.08 -14.37 -29.69
N ALA A 215 -9.17 -13.51 -30.71
CA ALA A 215 -9.73 -13.84 -32.02
C ALA A 215 -11.10 -14.56 -31.90
N SER A 216 -12.09 -13.87 -31.33
CA SER A 216 -13.46 -14.42 -31.20
C SER A 216 -14.08 -14.72 -32.55
N CYS A 217 -14.75 -15.87 -32.68
CA CYS A 217 -15.45 -16.25 -33.92
C CYS A 217 -16.94 -15.84 -33.96
N LYS A 218 -17.42 -15.03 -33.00
CA LYS A 218 -18.79 -14.50 -33.02
C LYS A 218 -19.16 -13.77 -34.32
N PRO A 219 -18.31 -12.90 -34.90
CA PRO A 219 -18.65 -12.23 -36.16
C PRO A 219 -18.94 -13.22 -37.30
N VAL A 220 -18.24 -14.36 -37.33
CA VAL A 220 -18.46 -15.42 -38.33
C VAL A 220 -19.81 -16.10 -38.10
N ALA A 221 -20.15 -16.45 -36.85
CA ALA A 221 -21.46 -17.02 -36.53
C ALA A 221 -22.61 -16.04 -36.85
N THR A 222 -22.44 -14.75 -36.57
CA THR A 222 -23.44 -13.72 -36.91
C THR A 222 -23.61 -13.54 -38.42
N ALA A 223 -22.52 -13.59 -39.18
CA ALA A 223 -22.59 -13.55 -40.64
C ALA A 223 -23.34 -14.77 -41.20
N LEU A 224 -23.09 -15.97 -40.64
CA LEU A 224 -23.81 -17.19 -41.01
C LEU A 224 -25.31 -17.11 -40.66
N ASP A 225 -25.67 -16.65 -39.45
CA ASP A 225 -27.07 -16.45 -39.05
C ASP A 225 -27.77 -15.49 -40.02
N THR A 226 -27.11 -14.39 -40.37
CA THR A 226 -27.65 -13.42 -41.33
C THR A 226 -27.82 -14.02 -42.72
N ALA A 227 -26.84 -14.78 -43.22
CA ALA A 227 -26.92 -15.41 -44.54
C ALA A 227 -28.04 -16.46 -44.62
N VAL A 228 -28.24 -17.24 -43.56
CA VAL A 228 -29.29 -18.27 -43.52
C VAL A 228 -30.66 -17.64 -43.30
N ASP A 229 -30.84 -16.87 -42.24
CA ASP A 229 -32.16 -16.34 -41.86
C ASP A 229 -32.64 -15.27 -42.85
N VAL A 230 -31.79 -14.30 -43.19
CA VAL A 230 -32.21 -13.20 -44.06
C VAL A 230 -32.21 -13.65 -45.52
N PHE A 231 -31.10 -14.21 -46.00
CA PHE A 231 -30.95 -14.51 -47.42
C PHE A 231 -31.69 -15.78 -47.85
N LEU A 232 -31.47 -16.91 -47.17
CA LEU A 232 -32.10 -18.17 -47.60
C LEU A 232 -33.56 -18.25 -47.17
N CYS A 233 -33.87 -18.00 -45.89
CA CYS A 233 -35.23 -18.12 -45.39
C CYS A 233 -36.13 -17.00 -45.94
N SER A 234 -35.79 -15.72 -45.71
CA SER A 234 -36.68 -14.61 -46.07
C SER A 234 -36.70 -14.25 -47.56
N TYR A 235 -35.57 -14.31 -48.28
CA TYR A 235 -35.55 -13.94 -49.72
C TYR A 235 -35.85 -15.08 -50.68
N ILE A 236 -35.61 -16.35 -50.31
CA ILE A 236 -35.80 -17.49 -51.22
C ILE A 236 -36.96 -18.37 -50.76
N ILE A 237 -36.92 -18.88 -49.54
CA ILE A 237 -37.87 -19.90 -49.07
C ILE A 237 -39.26 -19.30 -48.83
N ASP A 238 -39.37 -18.16 -48.15
CA ASP A 238 -40.66 -17.54 -47.82
C ASP A 238 -41.46 -17.13 -49.07
N PRO A 239 -40.87 -16.46 -50.09
CA PRO A 239 -41.59 -16.13 -51.32
C PRO A 239 -41.97 -17.36 -52.13
N LEU A 240 -41.12 -18.38 -52.16
CA LEU A 240 -41.42 -19.64 -52.86
C LEU A 240 -42.57 -20.38 -52.17
N ASN A 241 -42.58 -20.42 -50.84
CA ASN A 241 -43.68 -20.99 -50.05
C ASN A 241 -45.00 -20.21 -50.27
N LEU A 242 -44.94 -18.88 -50.27
CA LEU A 242 -46.10 -18.03 -50.55
C LEU A 242 -46.62 -18.24 -51.98
N PHE A 243 -45.73 -18.37 -52.95
CA PHE A 243 -46.06 -18.66 -54.34
C PHE A 243 -46.78 -20.00 -54.50
N TRP A 244 -46.22 -21.08 -53.96
CA TRP A 244 -46.84 -22.41 -54.02
C TRP A 244 -48.17 -22.47 -53.27
N PHE A 245 -48.27 -21.81 -52.12
CA PHE A 245 -49.52 -21.69 -51.39
C PHE A 245 -50.59 -20.91 -52.17
N GLY A 246 -50.18 -19.84 -52.86
CA GLY A 246 -51.03 -19.06 -53.75
C GLY A 246 -51.58 -19.89 -54.91
N ILE A 247 -50.71 -20.64 -55.60
CA ILE A 247 -51.11 -21.58 -56.66
C ILE A 247 -52.08 -22.63 -56.10
N GLY A 248 -51.73 -23.27 -54.98
CA GLY A 248 -52.58 -24.29 -54.35
C GLY A 248 -53.99 -23.77 -54.05
N LYS A 249 -54.09 -22.56 -53.48
CA LYS A 249 -55.39 -21.90 -53.22
C LYS A 249 -56.14 -21.58 -54.51
N ALA A 250 -55.47 -21.02 -55.51
CA ALA A 250 -56.09 -20.70 -56.80
C ALA A 250 -56.66 -21.96 -57.46
N THR A 251 -55.93 -23.08 -57.44
CA THR A 251 -56.39 -24.36 -57.97
C THR A 251 -57.63 -24.87 -57.24
N VAL A 252 -57.68 -24.76 -55.90
CA VAL A 252 -58.85 -25.19 -55.10
C VAL A 252 -60.10 -24.37 -55.40
N PHE A 253 -59.99 -23.06 -55.68
CA PHE A 253 -61.14 -22.23 -56.04
C PHE A 253 -61.54 -22.32 -57.51
N LEU A 254 -60.57 -22.40 -58.42
CA LEU A 254 -60.82 -22.44 -59.87
C LEU A 254 -61.38 -23.78 -60.33
N LEU A 255 -60.98 -24.91 -59.74
CA LEU A 255 -61.50 -26.23 -60.15
C LEU A 255 -63.03 -26.35 -59.98
N PRO A 256 -63.63 -26.03 -58.82
CA PRO A 256 -65.08 -25.98 -58.66
C PRO A 256 -65.73 -24.93 -59.58
N ALA A 257 -65.15 -23.74 -59.68
CA ALA A 257 -65.69 -22.67 -60.53
C ALA A 257 -65.75 -23.08 -62.00
N LEU A 258 -64.74 -23.79 -62.51
CA LEU A 258 -64.70 -24.32 -63.87
C LEU A 258 -65.77 -25.39 -64.08
N ILE A 259 -65.97 -26.30 -63.10
CA ILE A 259 -67.05 -27.31 -63.15
C ILE A 259 -68.42 -26.63 -63.21
N PHE A 260 -68.68 -25.61 -62.38
CA PHE A 260 -69.92 -24.83 -62.40
C PHE A 260 -70.10 -24.09 -63.73
N ALA A 261 -69.04 -23.44 -64.23
CA ALA A 261 -69.08 -22.71 -65.51
C ALA A 261 -69.42 -23.65 -66.68
N VAL A 262 -68.83 -24.85 -66.73
CA VAL A 262 -69.14 -25.85 -67.78
C VAL A 262 -70.57 -26.38 -67.65
N LYS A 263 -71.07 -26.60 -66.43
CA LYS A 263 -72.47 -27.01 -66.19
C LYS A 263 -73.47 -25.91 -66.59
N LEU A 264 -73.19 -24.66 -66.23
CA LEU A 264 -73.99 -23.49 -66.61
C LEU A 264 -73.96 -23.26 -68.12
N ALA A 265 -72.80 -23.36 -68.78
CA ALA A 265 -72.69 -23.23 -70.23
C ALA A 265 -73.55 -24.26 -70.97
N LYS A 266 -73.61 -25.50 -70.47
CA LYS A 266 -74.52 -26.53 -71.01
C LYS A 266 -76.00 -26.20 -70.80
N TYR A 267 -76.34 -25.56 -69.68
CA TYR A 267 -77.70 -25.09 -69.39
C TYR A 267 -78.10 -23.89 -70.26
N TYR A 268 -77.23 -22.88 -70.38
CA TYR A 268 -77.43 -21.72 -71.24
C TYR A 268 -77.59 -22.11 -72.72
N ARG A 269 -76.77 -23.04 -73.23
CA ARG A 269 -76.91 -23.54 -74.61
C ARG A 269 -78.21 -24.30 -74.88
N ARG A 270 -78.88 -24.79 -73.82
CA ARG A 270 -80.17 -25.48 -73.93
C ARG A 270 -81.35 -24.49 -73.86
N MET A 271 -81.20 -23.43 -73.07
CA MET A 271 -82.15 -22.32 -72.99
C MET A 271 -82.25 -21.56 -74.32
N ASP A 272 -81.13 -21.34 -75.01
CA ASP A 272 -81.06 -20.70 -76.34
C ASP A 272 -81.73 -21.54 -77.46
N SER A 273 -81.92 -22.85 -77.24
CA SER A 273 -82.58 -23.76 -78.20
C SER A 273 -84.09 -23.89 -78.00
N GLU A 274 -84.67 -23.27 -76.97
CA GLU A 274 -86.12 -23.32 -76.68
C GLU A 274 -86.83 -21.96 -76.93
N ASP A 275 -86.10 -20.89 -77.25
CA ASP A 275 -86.66 -19.57 -77.61
C ASP A 275 -86.79 -19.36 -79.13
N VAL A 276 -87.24 -20.39 -79.86
CA VAL A 276 -87.75 -20.21 -81.24
C VAL A 276 -89.26 -20.45 -81.22
N TYR A 277 -90.00 -19.33 -81.20
CA TYR A 277 -91.41 -19.25 -81.53
C TYR A 277 -91.61 -19.53 -83.03
N ASP A 278 -92.33 -20.59 -83.38
CA ASP A 278 -92.84 -20.83 -84.73
C ASP A 278 -94.27 -20.29 -84.86
N ASP A 279 -94.48 -19.37 -85.80
CA ASP A 279 -95.75 -19.08 -86.50
C ASP A 279 -95.47 -18.18 -87.72
N PRO A 280 -96.28 -18.16 -88.80
CA PRO A 280 -96.77 -19.25 -89.65
C PRO A 280 -96.55 -18.96 -91.17
N SER A 281 -97.15 -19.81 -92.05
CA SER A 281 -97.31 -19.75 -93.54
C SER A 281 -96.21 -20.47 -94.36
N HIS A 282 -96.51 -21.38 -95.29
CA HIS A 282 -97.57 -21.36 -96.30
C HIS A 282 -98.01 -22.75 -96.77
#